data_AF-A0A8B6Y899-F1
#
_entry.id   AF-A0A8B6Y899-F1
#
_cell.length_a   1.000
_cell.length_b   1.000
_cell.length_c   1.000
_cell.angle_alpha   90.00
_cell.angle_beta   90.00
_cell.angle_gamma   90.00
#
_symmetry.space_group_name_H-M   'P 1'
#
loop_
_entity.id
_entity.type
_entity.pdbx_description
1 polymer ?
#
loop_
_entity_poly.entity_id
_entity_poly.type
_entity_poly.pdbx_seq_one_letter_code
_entity_poly.pdbx_strand_id
1 'polypeptide(L)'
;MSDRVATNHATVSKLNLVWQKSLNELNCHLHPLDTMTSSCKSSLKALETSKGKLFGRDCIAANIVVQLNKLRYKDAKGDPKGFVTFLDQHELPRGLLPRYRGNRLHILFHTCGILIHHYAILKIFLCSGLALCGGLRNSLFQDFTSEIGIRELCVLALIGKLLSGPWMTKFYIAPGTGLDYISGI
;
A
#
# COMPACT_ATOMS: atom_id res chain seq x y z
N MET A 1 -8.03 -15.88 -21.33
CA MET A 1 -8.13 -14.68 -20.45
C MET A 1 -9.56 -14.10 -20.44
N SER A 2 -10.41 -14.44 -21.41
CA SER A 2 -11.83 -14.08 -21.53
C SER A 2 -12.78 -14.72 -20.49
N ASP A 3 -12.50 -15.94 -20.03
CA ASP A 3 -13.46 -16.68 -19.19
C ASP A 3 -13.66 -16.11 -17.77
N ARG A 4 -12.68 -15.37 -17.25
CA ARG A 4 -12.77 -14.79 -15.90
C ARG A 4 -13.79 -13.65 -15.84
N VAL A 5 -13.97 -12.91 -16.93
CA VAL A 5 -14.90 -11.77 -17.00
C VAL A 5 -16.33 -12.28 -16.97
N ALA A 6 -16.66 -13.27 -17.82
CA ALA A 6 -17.98 -13.88 -17.87
C ALA A 6 -18.35 -14.57 -16.53
N THR A 7 -17.39 -15.26 -15.91
CA THR A 7 -17.60 -15.90 -14.61
C THR A 7 -17.83 -14.89 -13.49
N ASN A 8 -17.05 -13.80 -13.47
CA ASN A 8 -17.21 -12.73 -12.48
C ASN A 8 -18.56 -12.02 -12.65
N HIS A 9 -18.94 -11.70 -13.89
CA HIS A 9 -20.23 -11.08 -14.21
C HIS A 9 -21.39 -11.97 -13.75
N ALA A 10 -21.40 -13.24 -14.14
CA ALA A 10 -22.44 -14.19 -13.74
C ALA A 10 -22.54 -14.34 -12.21
N THR A 11 -21.40 -14.31 -11.51
CA THR A 11 -21.33 -14.36 -10.04
C THR A 11 -21.91 -13.09 -9.42
N VAL A 12 -21.54 -11.91 -9.93
CA VAL A 12 -22.06 -10.62 -9.48
C VAL A 12 -23.56 -10.53 -9.71
N SER A 13 -24.05 -10.91 -10.90
CA SER A 13 -25.49 -10.93 -11.21
C SER A 13 -26.26 -11.82 -10.25
N LYS A 14 -25.72 -13.02 -9.94
CA LYS A 14 -26.39 -13.96 -9.03
C LYS A 14 -26.37 -13.47 -7.57
N LEU A 15 -25.28 -12.85 -7.13
CA LEU A 15 -25.20 -12.25 -5.80
C LEU A 15 -26.12 -11.03 -5.66
N ASN A 16 -26.24 -10.19 -6.70
CA ASN A 16 -27.14 -9.05 -6.69
C ASN A 16 -28.61 -9.49 -6.52
N LEU A 17 -29.00 -10.56 -7.21
CA LEU A 17 -30.32 -11.19 -7.09
C LEU A 17 -30.58 -11.75 -5.68
N VAL A 18 -29.61 -12.47 -5.10
CA VAL A 18 -29.77 -13.13 -3.79
C VAL A 18 -29.73 -12.13 -2.64
N TRP A 19 -28.85 -11.13 -2.71
CA TRP A 19 -28.64 -10.16 -1.63
C TRP A 19 -29.46 -8.88 -1.78
N GLN A 20 -30.18 -8.70 -2.89
CA GLN A 20 -30.95 -7.49 -3.18
C GLN A 20 -30.09 -6.23 -3.05
N LYS A 21 -28.83 -6.31 -3.49
CA LYS A 21 -27.84 -5.23 -3.44
C LYS A 21 -27.16 -5.11 -4.78
N SER A 22 -26.87 -3.88 -5.21
CA SER A 22 -26.06 -3.65 -6.40
C SER A 22 -24.59 -3.73 -6.02
N LEU A 23 -23.93 -4.85 -6.33
CA LEU A 23 -22.47 -4.94 -6.24
C LEU A 23 -21.84 -4.23 -7.44
N ASN A 24 -20.84 -3.39 -7.17
CA ASN A 24 -20.05 -2.75 -8.21
C ASN A 24 -19.19 -3.81 -8.91
N GLU A 25 -19.43 -3.98 -10.21
CA GLU A 25 -18.60 -4.80 -11.06
C GLU A 25 -17.38 -4.00 -11.51
N LEU A 26 -16.21 -4.34 -10.96
CA LEU A 26 -14.96 -3.74 -11.38
C LEU A 26 -14.48 -4.44 -12.66
N ASN A 27 -14.68 -3.77 -13.80
CA ASN A 27 -14.20 -4.23 -15.10
C ASN A 27 -12.67 -4.44 -15.11
N CYS A 28 -12.18 -5.32 -15.99
CA CYS A 28 -10.77 -5.69 -16.19
C CYS A 28 -9.82 -4.53 -16.56
N HIS A 29 -10.30 -3.29 -16.59
CA HIS A 29 -9.51 -2.06 -16.73
C HIS A 29 -8.59 -1.77 -15.53
N LEU A 30 -8.53 -2.66 -14.53
CA LEU A 30 -7.60 -2.59 -13.40
C LEU A 30 -6.23 -3.21 -13.70
N HIS A 31 -6.11 -4.05 -14.73
CA HIS A 31 -4.82 -4.65 -15.15
C HIS A 31 -3.70 -3.64 -15.46
N PRO A 32 -3.96 -2.44 -16.03
CA PRO A 32 -2.89 -1.50 -16.28
C PRO A 32 -2.33 -0.89 -14.99
N LEU A 33 -3.05 -0.88 -13.86
CA LEU A 33 -2.48 -0.50 -12.55
C LEU A 33 -1.49 -1.54 -12.03
N ASP A 34 -1.79 -2.83 -12.23
CA ASP A 34 -0.87 -3.92 -11.88
C ASP A 34 0.40 -3.86 -12.76
N THR A 35 0.23 -3.61 -14.07
CA THR A 35 1.33 -3.41 -15.01
C THR A 35 2.17 -2.19 -14.62
N MET A 36 1.54 -1.05 -14.37
CA MET A 36 2.23 0.18 -13.97
C MET A 36 3.01 0.00 -12.67
N THR A 37 2.40 -0.61 -11.66
CA THR A 37 3.06 -0.96 -10.40
C THR A 37 4.28 -1.85 -10.64
N SER A 38 4.12 -2.88 -11.46
CA SER A 38 5.22 -3.82 -11.75
C SER A 38 6.36 -3.12 -12.50
N SER A 39 6.05 -2.31 -13.51
CA SER A 39 7.03 -1.52 -14.25
C SER A 39 7.76 -0.52 -13.36
N CYS A 40 7.05 0.20 -12.49
CA CYS A 40 7.68 1.15 -11.56
C CYS A 40 8.67 0.44 -10.63
N LYS A 41 8.28 -0.69 -10.02
CA LYS A 41 9.16 -1.47 -9.15
C LYS A 41 10.38 -1.98 -9.90
N SER A 42 10.21 -2.51 -11.11
CA SER A 42 11.32 -2.99 -11.94
C SER A 42 12.27 -1.87 -12.36
N SER A 43 11.75 -0.73 -12.79
CA SER A 43 12.55 0.42 -13.19
C SER A 43 13.33 1.03 -12.04
N LEU A 44 12.69 1.23 -10.88
CA LEU A 44 13.38 1.75 -9.68
C LEU A 44 14.48 0.78 -9.24
N LYS A 45 14.18 -0.52 -9.18
CA LYS A 45 15.15 -1.54 -8.82
C LYS A 45 16.36 -1.57 -9.76
N ALA A 46 16.16 -1.34 -11.06
CA ALA A 46 17.27 -1.29 -12.02
C ALA A 46 18.18 -0.06 -11.83
N LEU A 47 17.68 1.01 -11.19
CA LEU A 47 18.42 2.23 -10.90
C LEU A 47 19.11 2.19 -9.52
N GLU A 48 18.83 1.19 -8.68
CA GLU A 48 19.45 1.04 -7.38
C GLU A 48 20.95 0.77 -7.51
N THR A 49 21.78 1.62 -6.90
CA THR A 49 23.24 1.44 -6.86
C THR A 49 23.71 0.60 -5.68
N SER A 50 22.82 0.32 -4.73
CA SER A 50 23.13 -0.47 -3.54
C SER A 50 21.95 -1.31 -3.11
N LYS A 51 22.23 -2.40 -2.41
CA LYS A 51 21.20 -3.32 -1.92
C LYS A 51 20.68 -2.86 -0.56
N GLY A 52 19.36 -2.74 -0.44
CA GLY A 52 18.69 -2.51 0.84
C GLY A 52 18.89 -3.65 1.86
N LYS A 53 18.64 -3.34 3.13
CA LYS A 53 18.73 -4.24 4.27
C LYS A 53 17.49 -5.11 4.42
N LEU A 54 16.35 -4.63 3.90
CA LEU A 54 15.10 -5.37 3.91
C LEU A 54 15.12 -6.52 2.92
N PHE A 55 14.63 -7.68 3.37
CA PHE A 55 14.44 -8.82 2.48
C PHE A 55 13.27 -8.57 1.52
N GLY A 56 13.54 -8.75 0.23
CA GLY A 56 12.53 -8.67 -0.82
C GLY A 56 13.13 -8.85 -2.21
N ARG A 57 12.24 -8.96 -3.21
CA ARG A 57 12.61 -9.10 -4.63
C ARG A 57 12.30 -7.85 -5.44
N ASP A 58 11.59 -6.88 -4.87
CA ASP A 58 11.23 -5.63 -5.52
C ASP A 58 12.24 -4.52 -5.16
N CYS A 59 11.98 -3.29 -5.60
CA CYS A 59 12.79 -2.13 -5.23
C CYS A 59 12.70 -1.81 -3.72
N ILE A 60 13.61 -0.97 -3.21
CA ILE A 60 13.74 -0.61 -1.80
C ILE A 60 12.42 -0.05 -1.27
N ALA A 61 11.78 0.91 -1.96
CA ALA A 61 10.51 1.49 -1.51
C ALA A 61 9.38 0.45 -1.43
N ALA A 62 9.28 -0.47 -2.39
CA ALA A 62 8.28 -1.53 -2.35
C ALA A 62 8.55 -2.50 -1.19
N ASN A 63 9.81 -2.82 -0.92
CA ASN A 63 10.20 -3.64 0.22
C ASN A 63 9.88 -2.92 1.54
N ILE A 64 10.13 -1.62 1.66
CA ILE A 64 9.72 -0.79 2.81
C ILE A 64 8.22 -0.94 3.06
N VAL A 65 7.38 -0.72 2.04
CA VAL A 65 5.90 -0.81 2.16
C VAL A 65 5.48 -2.21 2.65
N VAL A 66 6.01 -3.28 2.05
CA VAL A 66 5.68 -4.65 2.45
C VAL A 66 6.07 -4.94 3.89
N GLN A 67 7.26 -4.50 4.30
CA GLN A 67 7.82 -4.81 5.60
C GLN A 67 7.20 -3.96 6.71
N LEU A 68 6.85 -2.70 6.44
CA LEU A 68 6.01 -1.88 7.33
C LEU A 68 4.61 -2.49 7.48
N ASN A 69 4.04 -3.03 6.40
CA ASN A 69 2.76 -3.73 6.50
C ASN A 69 2.83 -4.96 7.41
N LYS A 70 3.93 -5.72 7.34
CA LYS A 70 4.18 -6.83 8.27
C LYS A 70 4.37 -6.33 9.69
N LEU A 71 5.10 -5.23 9.89
CA LEU A 71 5.29 -4.62 11.20
C LEU A 71 3.94 -4.28 11.84
N ARG A 72 3.01 -3.70 11.07
CA ARG A 72 1.67 -3.32 11.56
C ARG A 72 0.67 -4.46 11.68
N TYR A 73 0.74 -5.50 10.85
CA TYR A 73 -0.37 -6.47 10.75
C TYR A 73 0.00 -7.93 11.03
N LYS A 74 1.28 -8.27 11.24
CA LYS A 74 1.70 -9.66 11.43
C LYS A 74 2.31 -9.85 12.82
N ASP A 75 1.52 -10.37 13.77
CA ASP A 75 1.97 -10.59 15.15
C ASP A 75 3.25 -11.45 15.26
N ALA A 76 3.38 -12.49 14.44
CA ALA A 76 4.54 -13.39 14.48
C ALA A 76 5.87 -12.80 13.96
N LYS A 77 5.87 -11.59 13.38
CA LYS A 77 7.08 -10.95 12.82
C LYS A 77 7.20 -9.46 13.15
N GLY A 78 6.07 -8.79 13.33
CA GLY A 78 5.97 -7.36 13.56
C GLY A 78 5.68 -7.03 15.02
N ASP A 79 5.11 -5.84 15.21
CA ASP A 79 4.60 -5.37 16.49
C ASP A 79 3.28 -4.60 16.26
N PRO A 80 2.18 -5.31 15.92
CA PRO A 80 0.90 -4.65 15.63
C PRO A 80 0.38 -3.82 16.79
N LYS A 81 0.51 -4.33 18.02
CA LYS A 81 0.05 -3.64 19.23
C LYS A 81 0.86 -2.38 19.48
N GLY A 82 2.19 -2.46 19.48
CA GLY A 82 3.04 -1.29 19.67
C GLY A 82 2.89 -0.26 18.55
N PHE A 83 2.64 -0.69 17.32
CA PHE A 83 2.30 0.23 16.22
C PHE A 83 0.98 0.95 16.47
N VAL A 84 -0.09 0.25 16.89
CA VAL A 84 -1.38 0.89 17.20
C VAL A 84 -1.25 1.83 18.39
N THR A 85 -0.58 1.42 19.47
CA THR A 85 -0.31 2.30 20.63
C THR A 85 0.44 3.55 20.21
N PHE A 86 1.43 3.42 19.32
CA PHE A 86 2.17 4.56 18.77
C PHE A 86 1.26 5.53 17.99
N LEU A 87 0.34 5.01 17.16
CA LEU A 87 -0.62 5.84 16.44
C LEU A 87 -1.53 6.59 17.42
N ASP A 88 -2.07 5.88 18.43
CA ASP A 88 -2.94 6.47 19.45
C ASP A 88 -2.20 7.59 20.23
N GLN A 89 -0.92 7.38 20.58
CA GLN A 89 -0.08 8.37 21.27
C GLN A 89 0.22 9.64 20.47
N HIS A 90 0.15 9.56 19.14
CA HIS A 90 0.41 10.69 18.23
C HIS A 90 -0.87 11.20 17.56
N GLU A 91 -2.04 10.81 18.06
CA GLU A 91 -3.36 11.22 17.53
C GLU A 91 -3.55 10.89 16.04
N LEU A 92 -2.92 9.80 15.58
CA LEU A 92 -3.01 9.35 14.19
C LEU A 92 -4.14 8.34 14.01
N PRO A 93 -4.84 8.34 12.86
CA PRO A 93 -5.88 7.35 12.59
C PRO A 93 -5.33 5.92 12.67
N ARG A 94 -6.00 5.01 13.38
CA ARG A 94 -5.62 3.59 13.42
C ARG A 94 -5.60 2.95 12.02
N GLY A 95 -6.42 3.49 11.12
CA GLY A 95 -6.49 3.14 9.70
C GLY A 95 -5.35 3.70 8.84
N LEU A 96 -4.42 4.50 9.38
CA LEU A 96 -3.47 5.33 8.62
C LEU A 96 -2.77 4.62 7.47
N LEU A 97 -2.30 3.39 7.70
CA LEU A 97 -1.74 2.59 6.62
C LEU A 97 -2.83 1.66 6.04
N PRO A 98 -2.96 1.50 4.74
CA PRO A 98 -3.80 0.44 4.20
C PRO A 98 -3.15 -0.94 4.40
N ARG A 99 -3.96 -2.00 4.38
CA ARG A 99 -3.43 -3.37 4.33
C ARG A 99 -2.91 -3.68 2.93
N TYR A 100 -1.62 -3.95 2.81
CA TYR A 100 -0.97 -4.26 1.55
C TYR A 100 -1.04 -5.76 1.28
N ARG A 101 -1.74 -6.16 0.22
CA ARG A 101 -1.83 -7.56 -0.24
C ARG A 101 -1.59 -7.66 -1.75
N GLY A 102 -0.34 -7.85 -2.15
CA GLY A 102 0.05 -7.94 -3.57
C GLY A 102 0.02 -6.59 -4.29
N ASN A 103 0.10 -6.61 -5.62
CA ASN A 103 0.12 -5.40 -6.46
C ASN A 103 -1.25 -4.69 -6.59
N ARG A 104 -2.20 -4.93 -5.67
CA ARG A 104 -3.58 -4.47 -5.84
C ARG A 104 -3.67 -2.94 -5.95
N LEU A 105 -4.23 -2.47 -7.07
CA LEU A 105 -4.66 -1.09 -7.30
C LEU A 105 -3.55 -0.05 -7.05
N HIS A 106 -3.94 1.15 -6.63
CA HIS A 106 -3.07 2.26 -6.28
C HIS A 106 -2.43 2.15 -4.87
N ILE A 107 -2.64 1.03 -4.16
CA ILE A 107 -2.34 0.93 -2.72
C ILE A 107 -0.85 1.13 -2.44
N LEU A 108 0.03 0.61 -3.31
CA LEU A 108 1.47 0.85 -3.18
C LEU A 108 1.77 2.35 -3.17
N PHE A 109 1.34 3.05 -4.22
CA PHE A 109 1.61 4.46 -4.41
C PHE A 109 0.99 5.33 -3.30
N HIS A 110 -0.25 5.01 -2.91
CA HIS A 110 -0.93 5.68 -1.80
C HIS A 110 -0.19 5.49 -0.47
N THR A 111 0.25 4.25 -0.18
CA THR A 111 1.03 3.96 1.02
C THR A 111 2.34 4.74 1.02
N CYS A 112 3.05 4.82 -0.11
CA CYS A 112 4.25 5.64 -0.21
C CYS A 112 3.96 7.11 0.12
N GLY A 113 2.83 7.65 -0.34
CA GLY A 113 2.38 9.01 0.00
C GLY A 113 2.18 9.21 1.50
N ILE A 114 1.47 8.30 2.17
CA ILE A 114 1.28 8.33 3.62
C ILE A 114 2.62 8.29 4.36
N LEU A 115 3.51 7.39 3.95
CA LEU A 115 4.81 7.20 4.59
C LEU A 115 5.70 8.45 4.49
N ILE A 116 5.69 9.14 3.35
CA ILE A 116 6.41 10.41 3.18
C ILE A 116 5.73 11.53 3.96
N HIS A 117 4.39 11.60 3.96
CA HIS A 117 3.65 12.63 4.69
C HIS A 117 3.92 12.57 6.20
N HIS A 118 4.00 11.36 6.78
CA HIS A 118 4.29 11.14 8.20
C HIS A 118 5.75 10.77 8.47
N TYR A 119 6.68 11.10 7.57
CA TYR A 119 8.07 10.64 7.61
C TYR A 119 8.75 10.90 8.95
N ALA A 120 8.67 12.12 9.49
CA ALA A 120 9.34 12.49 10.74
C ALA A 120 8.87 11.65 11.93
N ILE A 121 7.56 11.49 12.09
CA ILE A 121 6.94 10.74 13.18
C ILE A 121 7.22 9.24 13.03
N LEU A 122 7.10 8.68 11.83
CA LEU A 122 7.41 7.28 11.54
C LEU A 122 8.90 6.97 11.70
N LYS A 123 9.79 7.92 11.39
CA LYS A 123 11.24 7.78 11.63
C LYS A 123 11.53 7.65 13.12
N ILE A 124 10.90 8.47 13.97
CA ILE A 124 11.05 8.39 15.44
C ILE A 124 10.60 7.01 15.93
N PHE A 125 9.46 6.54 15.45
CA PHE A 125 9.00 5.19 15.76
C PHE A 125 10.01 4.13 15.32
N LEU A 126 10.47 4.14 14.08
CA LEU A 126 11.42 3.12 13.61
C LEU A 126 12.76 3.17 14.37
N CYS A 127 13.17 4.35 14.84
CA CYS A 127 14.38 4.54 15.65
C CYS A 127 14.22 4.07 17.11
N SER A 128 13.04 4.25 17.73
CA SER A 128 12.82 4.03 19.16
C SER A 128 12.60 2.58 19.58
N GLY A 129 12.70 1.63 18.65
CA GLY A 129 12.37 0.23 18.90
C GLY A 129 13.45 -0.55 19.62
N LEU A 130 13.14 -1.05 20.83
CA LEU A 130 13.79 -2.24 21.37
C LEU A 130 13.71 -3.39 20.35
N ALA A 131 14.73 -4.25 20.30
CA ALA A 131 14.97 -5.30 19.29
C ALA A 131 13.91 -6.44 19.21
N LEU A 132 12.68 -6.21 19.67
CA LEU A 132 11.61 -7.18 19.86
C LEU A 132 11.10 -7.82 18.54
N CYS A 133 11.35 -7.21 17.38
CA CYS A 133 10.89 -7.72 16.08
C CYS A 133 11.99 -8.44 15.27
N GLY A 134 12.94 -9.13 15.91
CA GLY A 134 13.97 -9.92 15.21
C GLY A 134 14.81 -9.11 14.21
N GLY A 135 15.07 -7.83 14.51
CA GLY A 135 15.83 -6.91 13.64
C GLY A 135 15.03 -6.25 12.51
N LEU A 136 13.73 -6.55 12.35
CA LEU A 136 12.88 -5.96 11.30
C LEU A 136 12.80 -4.43 11.41
N ARG A 137 12.55 -3.90 12.60
CA ARG A 137 12.39 -2.45 12.84
C ARG A 137 13.69 -1.68 12.55
N ASN A 138 14.84 -2.25 12.90
CA ASN A 138 16.15 -1.69 12.57
C ASN A 138 16.44 -1.72 11.05
N SER A 139 16.15 -2.84 10.39
CA SER A 139 16.30 -2.95 8.92
C SER A 139 15.38 -1.97 8.20
N LEU A 140 14.15 -1.81 8.71
CA LEU A 140 13.19 -0.80 8.24
C LEU A 140 13.75 0.61 8.43
N PHE A 141 14.28 0.93 9.61
CA PHE A 141 14.88 2.23 9.87
C PHE A 141 16.01 2.55 8.89
N GLN A 142 16.92 1.61 8.65
CA GLN A 142 18.05 1.80 7.73
C GLN A 142 17.58 2.09 6.30
N ASP A 143 16.68 1.27 5.75
CA ASP A 143 16.20 1.48 4.38
C ASP A 143 15.27 2.70 4.27
N PHE A 144 14.41 2.93 5.27
CA PHE A 144 13.46 4.07 5.31
C PHE A 144 14.15 5.43 5.41
N THR A 145 15.31 5.48 6.06
CA THR A 145 16.11 6.72 6.19
C THR A 145 17.23 6.83 5.15
N SER A 146 17.39 5.82 4.29
CA SER A 146 18.36 5.86 3.20
C SER A 146 17.94 6.86 2.13
N GLU A 147 18.91 7.53 1.50
CA GLU A 147 18.64 8.48 0.42
C GLU A 147 17.89 7.83 -0.75
N ILE A 148 18.27 6.60 -1.12
CA ILE A 148 17.62 5.84 -2.18
C ILE A 148 16.17 5.52 -1.79
N GLY A 149 15.95 4.99 -0.58
CA GLY A 149 14.61 4.65 -0.10
C GLY A 149 13.67 5.87 -0.07
N ILE A 150 14.16 7.02 0.39
CA ILE A 150 13.37 8.27 0.40
C ILE A 150 13.03 8.71 -1.04
N ARG A 151 14.01 8.71 -1.95
CA ARG A 151 13.80 9.09 -3.35
C ARG A 151 12.76 8.21 -4.02
N GLU A 152 12.86 6.89 -3.87
CA GLU A 152 11.91 5.95 -4.45
C GLU A 152 10.50 6.10 -3.86
N LEU A 153 10.39 6.27 -2.53
CA LEU A 153 9.11 6.53 -1.87
C LEU A 153 8.47 7.81 -2.41
N CYS A 154 9.24 8.88 -2.60
CA CYS A 154 8.75 10.13 -3.19
C CYS A 154 8.28 9.93 -4.64
N VAL A 155 9.04 9.22 -5.47
CA VAL A 155 8.64 8.94 -6.87
C VAL A 155 7.32 8.17 -6.91
N LEU A 156 7.21 7.10 -6.14
CA LEU A 156 5.97 6.31 -6.07
C LEU A 156 4.81 7.12 -5.49
N ALA A 157 5.04 7.95 -4.48
CA ALA A 157 4.03 8.85 -3.93
C ALA A 157 3.52 9.87 -4.97
N LEU A 158 4.43 10.43 -5.77
CA LEU A 158 4.08 11.38 -6.84
C LEU A 158 3.26 10.71 -7.94
N ILE A 159 3.63 9.50 -8.37
CA ILE A 159 2.80 8.70 -9.30
C ILE A 159 1.43 8.43 -8.69
N GLY A 160 1.40 8.13 -7.38
CA GLY A 160 0.19 8.03 -6.58
C GLY A 160 -0.73 9.23 -6.74
N LYS A 161 -0.18 10.41 -6.46
CA LYS A 161 -0.91 11.68 -6.43
C LYS A 161 -1.31 12.19 -7.82
N LEU A 162 -0.43 12.07 -8.81
CA LEU A 162 -0.59 12.70 -10.12
C LEU A 162 -1.29 11.81 -11.15
N LEU A 163 -1.17 10.48 -10.99
CA LEU A 163 -1.65 9.54 -12.01
C LEU A 163 -2.68 8.57 -11.44
N SER A 164 -2.26 7.69 -10.51
CA SER A 164 -3.15 6.61 -10.06
C SER A 164 -4.33 7.11 -9.22
N GLY A 165 -4.15 8.13 -8.38
CA GLY A 165 -5.19 8.71 -7.55
C GLY A 165 -6.31 9.36 -8.37
N PRO A 166 -6.01 10.31 -9.27
CA PRO A 166 -6.99 10.87 -10.20
C PRO A 166 -7.64 9.82 -11.10
N TRP A 167 -6.95 8.73 -11.40
CA TRP A 167 -7.54 7.62 -12.13
C TRP A 167 -8.53 6.82 -11.25
N MET A 168 -8.19 6.57 -9.98
CA MET A 168 -9.10 5.89 -9.04
C MET A 168 -10.39 6.67 -8.80
N THR A 169 -10.37 8.02 -8.82
CA THR A 169 -11.61 8.80 -8.66
C THR A 169 -12.60 8.52 -9.80
N LYS A 170 -12.13 8.27 -11.03
CA LYS A 170 -13.00 7.89 -12.15
C LYS A 170 -13.66 6.52 -11.98
N PHE A 171 -13.07 5.62 -11.18
CA PHE A 171 -13.63 4.30 -10.90
C PHE A 171 -14.55 4.27 -9.67
N TYR A 172 -14.32 5.18 -8.71
CA TYR A 172 -15.04 5.20 -7.43
C TYR A 172 -16.12 6.28 -7.33
N ILE A 173 -16.33 7.10 -8.35
CA ILE A 173 -17.55 7.91 -8.43
C ILE A 173 -18.73 6.96 -8.70
N ALA A 174 -19.40 6.56 -7.63
CA ALA A 174 -20.70 5.92 -7.71
C ALA A 174 -21.71 6.94 -8.30
N PRO A 175 -22.48 6.58 -9.35
CA PRO A 175 -23.61 7.39 -9.78
C PRO A 175 -24.68 7.31 -8.69
N GLY A 176 -24.71 8.32 -7.80
CA GLY A 176 -25.68 8.45 -6.72
C GLY A 176 -25.39 7.56 -5.52
N THR A 177 -25.31 8.16 -4.32
CA THR A 177 -25.09 7.54 -3.00
C THR A 177 -23.65 7.15 -2.63
N GLY A 178 -22.84 8.16 -2.28
CA GLY A 178 -22.42 8.35 -0.89
C GLY A 178 -21.57 7.27 -0.21
N LEU A 179 -20.54 6.74 -0.85
CA LEU A 179 -19.40 6.16 -0.13
C LEU A 179 -18.11 6.82 -0.62
N ASP A 180 -17.47 7.59 0.25
CA ASP A 180 -16.11 8.06 0.02
C ASP A 180 -15.15 6.88 0.18
N TYR A 181 -14.82 6.24 -0.94
CA TYR A 181 -13.96 5.06 -0.97
C TYR A 181 -12.48 5.38 -0.69
N ILE A 182 -12.09 6.66 -0.70
CA ILE A 182 -10.70 7.08 -0.43
C ILE A 182 -10.44 7.12 1.08
N SER A 183 -11.42 7.52 1.90
CA SER A 183 -11.28 7.52 3.36
C SER A 183 -11.37 6.11 3.99
N GLY A 184 -11.65 5.07 3.19
CA GLY A 184 -11.63 3.66 3.59
C GLY A 184 -10.33 2.90 3.29
N ILE A 185 -9.27 3.59 2.82
CA ILE A 185 -7.95 3.02 2.52
C ILE A 185 -6.92 3.58 3.51
#